data_AF-A0A382YVJ2-F1
#
_entry.id   AF-A0A382YVJ2-F1
#
_cell.length_a   1.000
_cell.length_b   1.000
_cell.length_c   1.000
_cell.angle_alpha   90.00
_cell.angle_beta   90.00
_cell.angle_gamma   90.00
#
_symmetry.space_group_name_H-M   'P 1'
#
loop_
_entity.id
_entity.type
_entity.pdbx_description
1 polymer ?
#
loop_
_entity_poly.entity_id
_entity_poly.type
_entity_poly.pdbx_seq_one_letter_code
_entity_poly.pdbx_strand_id
1 'polypeptide(L)'
;MNTPKPFACLALASALALQGLAKENLFPILTADILDAPANRIVYEHLAKQAYEALDRREERLGKISTPAQFKEYQENLKKFFVSRIGGFPERTPLHAKVVGKIEGGDHRVEKVIYESQPQHHVTATLYLPKTKPPYPAVLIA
;
A
#
# COMPACT_ATOMS: atom_id res chain seq x y z
N MET A 1 42.28 35.81 -39.33
CA MET A 1 40.98 35.13 -39.25
C MET A 1 41.17 33.85 -38.45
N ASN A 2 40.67 33.87 -37.21
CA ASN A 2 41.00 32.89 -36.17
C ASN A 2 39.92 31.80 -36.17
N THR A 3 40.28 30.56 -36.54
CA THR A 3 39.37 29.42 -36.51
C THR A 3 39.24 28.89 -35.08
N PRO A 4 38.02 28.64 -34.56
CA PRO A 4 37.84 28.06 -33.24
C PRO A 4 38.20 26.56 -33.25
N LYS A 5 38.91 26.12 -32.21
CA LYS A 5 39.39 24.73 -32.02
C LYS A 5 38.24 23.74 -31.77
N PRO A 6 38.32 22.49 -32.27
CA PRO A 6 37.24 21.48 -32.23
C PRO A 6 36.94 20.90 -30.84
N PHE A 7 37.76 21.19 -29.81
CA PHE A 7 37.58 20.65 -28.47
C PHE A 7 36.46 21.31 -27.65
N ALA A 8 35.98 22.49 -28.06
CA ALA A 8 34.90 23.19 -27.35
C ALA A 8 33.52 22.55 -27.54
N CYS A 9 33.30 21.81 -28.64
CA CYS A 9 32.00 21.19 -28.92
C CYS A 9 31.77 19.87 -28.16
N LEU A 10 32.82 19.16 -27.76
CA LEU A 10 32.67 17.89 -27.02
C LEU A 10 32.25 18.10 -25.56
N ALA A 11 32.73 19.17 -24.91
CA ALA A 11 32.36 19.49 -23.53
C ALA A 11 30.90 19.99 -23.40
N LEU A 12 30.40 20.69 -24.43
CA LEU A 12 29.01 21.16 -24.46
C LEU A 12 28.01 20.02 -24.70
N ALA A 13 28.38 19.03 -25.51
CA ALA A 13 27.53 17.87 -25.80
C ALA A 13 27.34 16.95 -24.59
N SER A 14 28.37 16.77 -23.75
CA SER A 14 28.24 16.03 -22.48
C SER A 14 27.37 16.74 -21.45
N ALA A 15 27.39 18.08 -21.42
CA ALA A 15 26.56 18.86 -20.51
C ALA A 15 25.07 18.86 -20.92
N LEU A 16 24.76 18.87 -22.22
CA LEU A 16 23.38 18.76 -22.71
C LEU A 16 22.80 17.34 -22.51
N ALA A 17 23.62 16.29 -22.64
CA ALA A 17 23.18 14.93 -22.36
C ALA A 17 22.80 14.72 -20.89
N LEU A 18 23.53 15.35 -19.95
CA LEU A 18 23.15 15.36 -18.53
C LEU A 18 21.86 16.15 -18.27
N GLN A 19 21.65 17.27 -18.96
CA GLN A 19 20.44 18.09 -18.81
C GLN A 19 19.18 17.39 -19.37
N GLY A 20 19.33 16.57 -20.41
CA GLY A 20 18.25 15.75 -20.95
C GLY A 20 17.79 14.66 -19.96
N LEU A 21 18.74 14.00 -19.30
CA LEU A 21 18.49 13.01 -18.23
C LEU A 21 17.93 13.62 -16.94
N ALA A 22 18.13 14.92 -16.70
CA ALA A 22 17.57 15.64 -15.55
C ALA A 22 16.12 16.11 -15.79
N LYS A 23 15.67 16.18 -17.05
CA LYS A 23 14.34 16.70 -17.43
C LYS A 23 13.24 15.65 -17.34
N GLU A 24 13.62 14.39 -17.50
CA GLU A 24 12.84 13.24 -17.10
C GLU A 24 13.33 12.88 -15.70
N ASN A 25 12.50 12.98 -14.67
CA ASN A 25 12.84 12.55 -13.31
C ASN A 25 13.02 11.01 -13.29
N LEU A 26 14.04 10.49 -13.97
CA LEU A 26 14.25 9.07 -14.18
C LEU A 26 14.72 8.40 -12.88
N PHE A 27 15.23 9.20 -11.92
CA PHE A 27 15.65 8.77 -10.60
C PHE A 27 15.24 9.77 -9.51
N PRO A 28 13.95 9.91 -9.16
CA PRO A 28 13.46 10.88 -8.15
C PRO A 28 13.96 10.59 -6.73
N ILE A 29 14.64 9.46 -6.54
CA ILE A 29 15.20 8.94 -5.29
C ILE A 29 16.65 9.44 -5.09
N LEU A 30 17.35 9.84 -6.16
CA LEU A 30 18.75 10.27 -6.11
C LEU A 30 18.85 11.78 -5.86
N THR A 31 18.30 12.25 -4.75
CA THR A 31 18.53 13.63 -4.29
C THR A 31 19.89 13.71 -3.57
N ALA A 32 20.51 14.89 -3.54
CA ALA A 32 21.80 15.11 -2.89
C ALA A 32 21.81 14.55 -1.45
N ASP A 33 20.76 14.83 -0.69
CA ASP A 33 20.58 14.39 0.71
C ASP A 33 20.53 12.86 0.90
N ILE A 34 20.18 12.11 -0.16
CA ILE A 34 20.01 10.64 -0.11
C ILE A 34 21.26 9.94 -0.64
N LEU A 35 22.07 10.62 -1.46
CA LEU A 35 23.35 10.08 -1.94
C LEU A 35 24.41 9.96 -0.83
N ASP A 36 24.21 10.64 0.30
CA ASP A 36 25.02 10.47 1.51
C ASP A 36 24.68 9.17 2.27
N ALA A 37 23.55 8.54 1.96
CA ALA A 37 23.19 7.23 2.51
C ALA A 37 24.00 6.11 1.82
N PRO A 38 24.32 5.01 2.53
CA PRO A 38 24.95 3.87 1.89
C PRO A 38 24.07 3.33 0.76
N ALA A 39 24.68 2.94 -0.36
CA ALA A 39 23.97 2.62 -1.61
C ALA A 39 22.84 1.60 -1.46
N ASN A 40 22.97 0.65 -0.51
CA ASN A 40 21.95 -0.36 -0.22
C ASN A 40 20.75 0.16 0.60
N ARG A 41 20.75 1.40 1.06
CA ARG A 41 19.67 2.02 1.86
C ARG A 41 19.03 3.23 1.20
N ILE A 42 19.55 3.73 0.08
CA ILE A 42 19.02 4.91 -0.66
C ILE A 42 17.49 4.85 -0.84
N VAL A 43 16.96 3.72 -1.33
CA VAL A 43 15.52 3.55 -1.54
C VAL A 43 14.75 3.54 -0.22
N TYR A 44 15.29 2.87 0.80
CA TYR A 44 14.69 2.82 2.13
C TYR A 44 14.60 4.22 2.75
N GLU A 45 15.69 4.98 2.75
CA GLU A 45 15.73 6.33 3.34
C GLU A 45 14.77 7.29 2.63
N HIS A 46 14.70 7.20 1.30
CA HIS A 46 13.73 7.98 0.52
C HIS A 46 12.29 7.69 0.93
N LEU A 47 11.91 6.40 0.96
CA LEU A 47 10.55 5.98 1.31
C LEU A 47 10.23 6.28 2.79
N ALA A 48 11.22 6.13 3.68
CA ALA A 48 11.09 6.46 5.09
C ALA A 48 10.83 7.96 5.28
N LYS A 49 11.58 8.84 4.61
CA LYS A 49 11.35 10.28 4.62
C LYS A 49 9.92 10.62 4.17
N GLN A 50 9.49 10.07 3.03
CA GLN A 50 8.12 10.28 2.54
C GLN A 50 7.05 9.78 3.52
N ALA A 51 7.31 8.64 4.18
CA ALA A 51 6.42 8.09 5.20
C ALA A 51 6.33 9.01 6.41
N TYR A 52 7.46 9.51 6.94
CA TYR A 52 7.48 10.43 8.07
C TYR A 52 6.76 11.74 7.76
N GLU A 53 7.04 12.35 6.61
CA GLU A 53 6.31 13.56 6.18
C GLU A 53 4.79 13.30 6.06
N ALA A 54 4.37 12.10 5.67
CA ALA A 54 2.96 11.72 5.62
C ALA A 54 2.36 11.50 7.03
N LEU A 55 3.15 10.99 7.97
CA LEU A 55 2.75 10.83 9.37
C LEU A 55 2.59 12.19 10.05
N ASP A 56 3.51 13.12 9.83
CA ASP A 56 3.43 14.50 10.36
C ASP A 56 2.15 15.20 9.87
N ARG A 57 1.88 15.14 8.55
CA ARG A 57 0.62 15.67 7.98
C ARG A 57 -0.62 15.02 8.58
N ARG A 58 -0.56 13.73 8.93
CA ARG A 58 -1.66 13.02 9.57
C ARG A 58 -1.85 13.51 11.01
N GLU A 59 -0.77 13.66 11.77
CA GLU A 59 -0.80 14.16 13.15
C GLU A 59 -1.38 15.57 13.23
N GLU A 60 -0.90 16.50 12.39
CA GLU A 60 -1.44 17.86 12.32
C GLU A 60 -2.95 17.89 12.02
N ARG A 61 -3.41 17.01 11.11
CA ARG A 61 -4.82 16.91 10.76
C ARG A 61 -5.65 16.34 11.91
N LEU A 62 -5.15 15.33 12.62
CA LEU A 62 -5.82 14.77 13.79
C LEU A 62 -5.88 15.78 14.94
N GLY A 63 -4.82 16.57 15.15
CA GLY A 63 -4.78 17.62 16.18
C GLY A 63 -5.81 18.73 15.99
N LYS A 64 -6.39 18.88 14.79
CA LYS A 64 -7.47 19.85 14.49
C LYS A 64 -8.87 19.31 14.77
N ILE A 65 -9.01 18.01 15.08
CA ILE A 65 -10.31 17.38 15.34
C ILE A 65 -10.62 17.49 16.82
N SER A 66 -11.68 18.22 17.16
CA SER A 66 -12.05 18.49 18.56
C SER A 66 -13.44 17.97 18.93
N THR A 67 -14.21 17.44 17.97
CA THR A 67 -15.58 16.99 18.20
C THR A 67 -15.85 15.60 17.59
N PRO A 68 -16.81 14.83 18.13
CA PRO A 68 -17.21 13.55 17.55
C PRO A 68 -17.71 13.65 16.10
N ALA A 69 -18.37 14.75 15.75
CA ALA A 69 -18.85 14.99 14.39
C ALA A 69 -17.70 15.17 13.39
N GLN A 70 -16.69 15.97 13.75
CA GLN A 70 -15.48 16.15 12.94
C GLN A 70 -14.70 14.84 12.79
N PHE A 71 -14.63 14.03 13.86
CA PHE A 71 -13.97 12.73 13.79
C PHE A 71 -14.71 11.77 12.86
N LYS A 72 -16.04 11.75 12.90
CA LYS A 72 -16.86 10.95 11.98
C LYS A 72 -16.66 11.38 10.52
N GLU A 73 -16.65 12.68 10.24
CA GLU A 73 -16.36 13.20 8.91
C GLU A 73 -14.95 12.78 8.42
N TYR A 74 -13.94 12.87 9.29
CA TYR A 74 -12.60 12.39 9.00
C TYR A 74 -12.59 10.89 8.64
N GLN A 75 -13.28 10.05 9.40
CA GLN A 75 -13.38 8.61 9.11
C GLN A 75 -14.04 8.33 7.75
N GLU A 76 -15.13 9.03 7.45
CA GLU A 76 -15.83 8.89 6.17
C GLU A 76 -14.96 9.30 4.98
N ASN A 77 -14.24 10.42 5.11
CA ASN A 77 -13.31 10.90 4.09
C ASN A 77 -12.12 9.95 3.90
N LEU A 78 -11.57 9.41 5.00
CA LEU A 78 -10.49 8.44 4.95
C LEU A 78 -10.93 7.15 4.27
N LYS A 79 -12.13 6.65 4.59
CA LYS A 79 -12.72 5.48 3.94
C LYS A 79 -12.90 5.71 2.43
N LYS A 80 -13.48 6.85 2.03
CA LYS A 80 -13.65 7.21 0.60
C LYS A 80 -12.30 7.26 -0.12
N PHE A 81 -11.30 7.90 0.50
CA PHE A 81 -9.95 7.97 -0.04
C PHE A 81 -9.36 6.58 -0.27
N PHE A 82 -9.32 5.71 0.74
CA PHE A 82 -8.75 4.38 0.56
C PHE A 82 -9.48 3.55 -0.50
N VAL A 83 -10.82 3.57 -0.49
CA VAL A 83 -11.63 2.86 -1.48
C VAL A 83 -11.35 3.35 -2.89
N SER A 84 -11.20 4.66 -3.10
CA SER A 84 -10.88 5.18 -4.44
C SER A 84 -9.46 4.80 -4.88
N ARG A 85 -8.50 4.71 -3.95
CA ARG A 85 -7.11 4.33 -4.26
C ARG A 85 -6.95 2.86 -4.65
N ILE A 86 -7.80 1.98 -4.14
CA ILE A 86 -7.80 0.55 -4.53
C ILE A 86 -8.68 0.26 -5.76
N GLY A 87 -9.28 1.29 -6.37
CA GLY A 87 -10.13 1.14 -7.56
C GLY A 87 -11.59 0.78 -7.26
N GLY A 88 -12.03 0.93 -6.01
CA GLY A 88 -13.36 0.52 -5.55
C GLY A 88 -13.41 -0.92 -5.04
N PHE A 89 -14.59 -1.35 -4.62
CA PHE A 89 -14.86 -2.76 -4.32
C PHE A 89 -15.65 -3.39 -5.47
N PRO A 90 -15.44 -4.68 -5.77
CA PRO A 90 -16.29 -5.39 -6.71
C PRO A 90 -17.74 -5.42 -6.21
N GLU A 91 -18.68 -5.68 -7.13
CA GLU A 91 -20.07 -5.91 -6.76
C GLU A 91 -20.18 -7.09 -5.78
N ARG A 92 -21.09 -6.98 -4.81
CA ARG A 92 -21.33 -8.06 -3.86
C ARG A 92 -22.03 -9.21 -4.58
N THR A 93 -21.41 -10.38 -4.54
CA THR A 93 -21.97 -11.61 -5.10
C THR A 93 -22.33 -12.59 -3.99
N PRO A 94 -23.25 -13.54 -4.26
CA PRO A 94 -23.50 -14.62 -3.32
C PRO A 94 -22.20 -15.40 -3.03
N LEU A 95 -21.99 -15.74 -1.76
CA LEU A 95 -20.72 -16.32 -1.29
C LEU A 95 -20.50 -17.78 -1.74
N HIS A 96 -21.59 -18.51 -2.07
CA HIS A 96 -21.56 -19.93 -2.45
C HIS A 96 -20.66 -20.83 -1.58
N ALA A 97 -20.59 -20.55 -0.28
CA ALA A 97 -19.74 -21.28 0.65
C ALA A 97 -20.22 -22.71 0.88
N LYS A 98 -19.27 -23.66 0.87
CA LYS A 98 -19.50 -25.08 1.11
C LYS A 98 -18.48 -25.62 2.11
N VAL A 99 -18.95 -26.32 3.13
CA VAL A 99 -18.09 -27.10 4.01
C VAL A 99 -17.71 -28.40 3.28
N VAL A 100 -16.44 -28.56 2.97
CA VAL A 100 -15.91 -29.72 2.22
C VAL A 100 -15.24 -30.76 3.12
N GLY A 101 -15.09 -30.47 4.41
CA GLY A 101 -14.53 -31.42 5.35
C GLY A 101 -14.59 -30.90 6.79
N LYS A 102 -14.48 -31.83 7.73
CA LYS A 102 -14.42 -31.54 9.16
C LYS A 102 -13.28 -32.32 9.80
N ILE A 103 -12.59 -31.68 10.74
CA ILE A 103 -11.58 -32.31 11.59
C ILE A 103 -12.02 -32.11 13.03
N GLU A 104 -12.03 -33.20 13.80
CA GLU A 104 -12.29 -33.15 15.23
C GLU A 104 -11.03 -32.69 15.97
N GLY A 105 -11.12 -31.58 16.69
CA GLY A 105 -10.18 -31.17 17.72
C GLY A 105 -10.77 -31.50 19.10
N GLY A 106 -9.98 -31.42 20.17
CA GLY A 106 -10.46 -31.73 21.51
C GLY A 106 -11.73 -30.96 21.88
N ASP A 107 -11.58 -29.66 22.13
CA ASP A 107 -12.64 -28.73 22.54
C ASP A 107 -13.30 -27.95 21.38
N HIS A 108 -12.76 -28.11 20.16
CA HIS A 108 -13.24 -27.44 18.95
C HIS A 108 -13.31 -28.41 17.77
N ARG A 109 -13.92 -27.99 16.67
CA ARG A 109 -13.84 -28.65 15.38
C ARG A 109 -13.34 -27.66 14.34
N VAL A 110 -12.64 -28.15 13.33
CA VAL A 110 -12.20 -27.35 12.18
C VAL A 110 -13.07 -27.72 10.99
N GLU A 111 -13.76 -26.74 10.41
CA GLU A 111 -14.50 -26.90 9.17
C GLU A 111 -13.66 -26.33 8.01
N LYS A 112 -13.42 -27.16 6.99
CA LYS A 112 -12.78 -26.73 5.74
C LYS A 112 -13.86 -26.15 4.84
N VAL A 113 -13.72 -24.89 4.46
CA VAL A 113 -14.71 -24.18 3.65
C VAL A 113 -14.08 -23.78 2.33
N ILE A 114 -14.81 -23.99 1.24
CA ILE A 114 -14.52 -23.39 -0.06
C ILE A 114 -15.67 -22.45 -0.39
N TYR A 115 -15.37 -21.22 -0.79
CA TYR A 115 -16.38 -20.22 -1.12
C TYR A 115 -15.93 -19.37 -2.32
N GLU A 116 -16.88 -18.69 -2.95
CA GLU A 116 -16.62 -17.79 -4.06
C GLU A 116 -16.45 -16.36 -3.52
N SER A 117 -15.25 -15.78 -3.61
CA SER A 117 -15.02 -14.38 -3.22
C SER A 117 -15.46 -13.39 -4.31
N GLN A 118 -15.47 -13.87 -5.56
CA GLN A 118 -16.02 -13.25 -6.77
C GLN A 118 -16.56 -14.37 -7.67
N PRO A 119 -17.39 -14.09 -8.69
CA PRO A 119 -17.90 -15.12 -9.59
C PRO A 119 -16.79 -16.00 -10.13
N GLN A 120 -16.92 -17.32 -9.92
CA GLN A 120 -15.94 -18.33 -10.36
C GLN A 120 -14.55 -18.24 -9.67
N HIS A 121 -14.34 -17.31 -8.74
CA HIS A 121 -13.09 -17.16 -8.00
C HIS A 121 -13.20 -17.81 -6.61
N HIS A 122 -12.64 -19.02 -6.49
CA HIS A 122 -12.76 -19.84 -5.30
C HIS A 122 -11.63 -19.55 -4.31
N VAL A 123 -12.00 -19.30 -3.06
CA VAL A 123 -11.10 -19.13 -1.91
C VAL A 123 -11.36 -20.25 -0.90
N THR A 124 -10.27 -20.79 -0.35
CA THR A 124 -10.32 -21.79 0.72
C THR A 124 -10.10 -21.14 2.07
N ALA A 125 -10.88 -21.54 3.06
CA ALA A 125 -10.72 -21.10 4.44
C ALA A 125 -10.87 -22.27 5.42
N THR A 126 -10.37 -22.07 6.63
CA THR A 126 -10.62 -22.97 7.75
C THR A 126 -11.32 -22.21 8.86
N LEU A 127 -12.39 -22.80 9.39
CA LEU A 127 -13.18 -22.22 10.46
C LEU A 127 -13.04 -23.07 11.71
N TYR A 128 -12.47 -22.48 12.76
CA TYR A 128 -12.31 -23.11 14.06
C TYR A 128 -13.55 -22.81 14.91
N LEU A 129 -14.33 -23.83 15.22
CA LEU A 129 -15.59 -23.69 15.96
C LEU A 129 -15.52 -24.43 17.29
N PRO A 130 -15.77 -23.76 18.43
CA PRO A 130 -15.87 -24.47 19.71
C PRO A 130 -17.07 -25.42 19.73
N LYS A 131 -17.00 -26.46 20.57
CA LYS A 131 -18.07 -27.45 20.77
C LYS A 131 -19.15 -27.01 21.76
N THR A 132 -19.09 -25.77 22.25
CA THR A 132 -20.08 -25.17 23.15
C THR A 132 -21.35 -24.75 22.38
N LYS A 133 -22.27 -24.03 23.02
CA LYS A 133 -23.49 -23.52 22.35
C LYS A 133 -23.24 -22.12 21.77
N PRO A 134 -23.68 -21.82 20.53
CA PRO A 134 -23.55 -20.50 19.90
C PRO A 134 -24.49 -19.45 20.55
N PRO A 135 -24.33 -18.14 20.25
CA PRO A 135 -23.38 -17.53 19.30
C PRO A 135 -21.94 -17.44 19.83
N TYR A 136 -20.97 -17.32 18.90
CA TYR A 136 -19.55 -17.15 19.23
C TYR A 136 -19.04 -15.79 18.77
N PRO A 137 -18.10 -15.16 19.50
CA PRO A 137 -17.27 -14.12 18.92
C PRO A 137 -16.47 -14.70 17.74
N ALA A 138 -16.32 -13.94 16.67
CA ALA A 138 -15.56 -14.34 15.49
C ALA A 138 -14.31 -13.48 15.36
N VAL A 139 -13.18 -14.13 15.10
CA VAL A 139 -11.91 -13.49 14.76
C VAL A 139 -11.54 -13.91 13.35
N LEU A 140 -11.34 -12.92 12.47
CA LEU A 140 -10.86 -13.15 11.11
C LEU A 140 -9.34 -13.02 11.10
N ILE A 141 -8.66 -14.08 10.68
CA ILE A 141 -7.22 -14.08 10.41
C ILE A 141 -7.08 -14.19 8.89
N ALA A 142 -6.57 -13.14 8.25
CA ALA A 142 -6.42 -13.01 6.81
C ALA A 142 -4.99 -12.59 6.46
#